data_AF-A0A2J8QGY1-F1
#
_entry.id   AF-A0A2J8QGY1-F1
#
_cell.length_a   1.000
_cell.length_b   1.000
_cell.length_c   1.000
_cell.angle_alpha   90.00
_cell.angle_beta   90.00
_cell.angle_gamma   90.00
#
_symmetry.space_group_name_H-M   'P 1'
#
loop_
_entity.id
_entity.type
_entity.pdbx_description
1 polymer ?
#
loop_
_entity_poly.entity_id
_entity_poly.type
_entity_poly.pdbx_seq_one_letter_code
_entity_poly.pdbx_strand_id
1 'polypeptide(L)'
;MNPDYNVEFFRQFILVMNALDNRAARNHVNRMCLAADVPLIESGTAGYLGQVTTIKKGVTECYECHPKPTQRTFPGCTIRNTPSEPIHCIVWAKYLFNQLFGEEDADQEVSPDRADPEAAWEPTEAEARARASNEDGDIKRISTKEWAKSTGYDPVKLFTKLFKDDIRYLLTMDKLWRKRKPPVPLDWAEVQSQGEETNASDQQNEPQLGLKDQQVLDVKSYARLFSKSIETLRVHLAEKGDGAELIWDKDDPSAMDFVTSAANLRMHIFSMNMKSRFDIKSMAGNIIPAIATTNAVIAGLIVLEGLKILSGKIDQCRTIFLNKQPNPRKKLLVPCALDPPNPNCYVCASKPEVTVRLNVHKVTVLTLQDKIVKEKFAMVAPDVQIEDGKGTILISSEEGETEANNHKKLSEFGIRNGSRLQADDFLQDYTLLINILHSEDLGKDVEFEVVGDAPEKVGPKQAEDAAKSITNGSDDGAQPSTSTAQEQDDVLIVDSDEEDSSNNADVSEEERSRKRKLDEKENLSAKRSRIEQKEELDDVIALD
;
A
#
# COMPACT_ATOMS: atom_id res chain seq x y z
N MET A 1 -4.61 -18.24 9.57
CA MET A 1 -4.32 -18.40 11.02
C MET A 1 -5.14 -19.59 11.50
N ASN A 2 -4.64 -20.39 12.45
CA ASN A 2 -5.34 -21.61 12.86
C ASN A 2 -6.46 -21.26 13.89
N PRO A 3 -7.74 -21.62 13.64
CA PRO A 3 -8.86 -21.40 14.56
C PRO A 3 -8.70 -22.07 15.94
N ASP A 4 -7.84 -23.08 16.06
CA ASP A 4 -7.58 -23.78 17.33
C ASP A 4 -7.06 -22.85 18.44
N TYR A 5 -6.43 -21.74 18.07
CA TYR A 5 -5.87 -20.75 19.00
C TYR A 5 -6.87 -19.61 19.29
N ASN A 6 -8.04 -19.97 19.79
CA ASN A 6 -9.12 -19.04 20.13
C ASN A 6 -8.90 -18.31 21.47
N VAL A 7 -9.86 -17.47 21.88
CA VAL A 7 -9.78 -16.67 23.13
C VAL A 7 -9.56 -17.55 24.36
N GLU A 8 -10.23 -18.69 24.47
CA GLU A 8 -10.06 -19.66 25.55
C GLU A 8 -8.63 -20.21 25.65
N PHE A 9 -7.97 -20.46 24.52
CA PHE A 9 -6.55 -20.82 24.50
C PHE A 9 -5.69 -19.68 25.07
N PHE A 10 -5.90 -18.45 24.61
CA PHE A 10 -5.13 -17.29 25.07
C PHE A 10 -5.32 -16.99 26.57
N ARG A 11 -6.52 -17.21 27.12
CA ARG A 11 -6.82 -17.02 28.56
C ARG A 11 -6.02 -17.95 29.48
N GLN A 12 -5.42 -19.03 28.97
CA GLN A 12 -4.57 -19.92 29.77
C GLN A 12 -3.26 -19.26 30.21
N PHE A 13 -2.83 -18.20 29.51
CA PHE A 13 -1.56 -17.55 29.74
C PHE A 13 -1.69 -16.34 30.67
N ILE A 14 -0.69 -16.16 31.52
CA ILE A 14 -0.52 -14.95 32.35
C ILE A 14 0.21 -13.82 31.61
N LEU A 15 0.90 -14.15 30.52
CA LEU A 15 1.70 -13.24 29.70
C LEU A 15 1.87 -13.83 28.30
N VAL A 16 1.72 -13.01 27.27
CA VAL A 16 2.04 -13.35 25.87
C VAL A 16 3.22 -12.51 25.41
N MET A 17 4.12 -13.09 24.62
CA MET A 17 5.32 -12.42 24.10
C MET A 17 5.40 -12.63 22.59
N ASN A 18 5.33 -11.54 21.83
CA ASN A 18 5.49 -11.58 20.38
C ASN A 18 6.97 -11.69 19.99
N ALA A 19 7.24 -12.61 19.07
CA ALA A 19 8.52 -12.81 18.40
C ALA A 19 8.28 -13.04 16.89
N LEU A 20 7.40 -12.23 16.32
CA LEU A 20 6.89 -12.36 14.95
C LEU A 20 7.71 -11.52 13.96
N ASP A 21 7.53 -11.76 12.67
CA ASP A 21 8.20 -11.03 11.58
C ASP A 21 7.21 -10.35 10.61
N ASN A 22 5.92 -10.68 10.69
CA ASN A 22 4.87 -10.14 9.82
C ASN A 22 3.84 -9.32 10.60
N ARG A 23 3.17 -8.39 9.90
CA ARG A 23 2.19 -7.47 10.50
C ARG A 23 0.85 -8.16 10.77
N ALA A 24 0.35 -8.97 9.84
CA ALA A 24 -0.94 -9.64 9.98
C ALA A 24 -1.02 -10.50 11.25
N ALA A 25 -0.01 -11.33 11.53
CA ALA A 25 0.04 -12.13 12.76
C ALA A 25 0.12 -11.26 14.02
N ARG A 26 0.84 -10.12 14.00
CA ARG A 26 0.88 -9.19 15.12
C ARG A 26 -0.48 -8.55 15.40
N ASN A 27 -1.19 -8.12 14.36
CA ASN A 27 -2.55 -7.60 14.49
C ASN A 27 -3.49 -8.66 15.11
N HIS A 28 -3.41 -9.91 14.64
CA HIS A 28 -4.20 -10.99 15.22
C HIS A 28 -3.85 -11.25 16.69
N VAL A 29 -2.57 -11.43 17.06
CA VAL A 29 -2.19 -11.66 18.46
C VAL A 29 -2.56 -10.46 19.35
N ASN A 30 -2.41 -9.23 18.84
CA ASN A 30 -2.88 -8.02 19.54
C ASN A 30 -4.37 -8.14 19.90
N ARG A 31 -5.23 -8.50 18.94
CA ARG A 31 -6.67 -8.66 19.16
C ARG A 31 -6.97 -9.81 20.11
N MET A 32 -6.33 -10.96 19.93
CA MET A 32 -6.51 -12.11 20.84
C MET A 32 -6.15 -11.76 22.29
N CYS A 33 -5.08 -10.99 22.51
CA CYS A 33 -4.70 -10.54 23.85
C CYS A 33 -5.66 -9.49 24.42
N LEU A 34 -6.23 -8.61 23.60
CA LEU A 34 -7.29 -7.68 24.02
C LEU A 34 -8.58 -8.42 24.37
N ALA A 35 -8.97 -9.44 23.60
CA ALA A 35 -10.14 -10.29 23.85
C ALA A 35 -9.97 -11.11 25.14
N ALA A 36 -8.82 -11.77 25.29
CA ALA A 36 -8.50 -12.59 26.46
C ALA A 36 -8.14 -11.78 27.72
N ASP A 37 -7.94 -10.46 27.59
CA ASP A 37 -7.43 -9.56 28.64
C ASP A 37 -6.08 -9.99 29.26
N VAL A 38 -5.20 -10.53 28.41
CA VAL A 38 -3.85 -10.98 28.80
C VAL A 38 -2.81 -9.93 28.39
N PRO A 39 -1.88 -9.52 29.28
CA PRO A 39 -0.82 -8.59 28.90
C PRO A 39 0.06 -9.17 27.79
N LEU A 40 0.40 -8.34 26.82
CA LEU A 40 1.21 -8.68 25.66
C LEU A 40 2.50 -7.85 25.68
N ILE A 41 3.65 -8.49 25.46
CA ILE A 41 4.90 -7.79 25.16
C ILE A 41 5.13 -7.87 23.65
N GLU A 42 5.14 -6.72 23.00
CA GLU A 42 5.47 -6.59 21.59
C GLU A 42 6.95 -6.26 21.41
N SER A 43 7.57 -6.82 20.37
CA SER A 43 8.96 -6.58 20.06
C SER A 43 9.27 -6.61 18.56
N GLY A 44 10.33 -5.91 18.17
CA GLY A 44 10.81 -5.93 16.79
C GLY A 44 12.29 -5.60 16.70
N THR A 45 12.94 -6.13 15.66
CA THR A 45 14.36 -5.90 15.36
C THR A 45 14.55 -5.61 13.87
N ALA A 46 15.49 -4.73 13.58
CA ALA A 46 15.94 -4.43 12.22
C ALA A 46 17.40 -3.94 12.24
N GLY A 47 18.32 -4.80 11.79
CA GLY A 47 19.76 -4.56 11.84
C GLY A 47 20.24 -4.28 13.26
N TYR A 48 20.73 -3.07 13.50
CA TYR A 48 21.22 -2.62 14.82
C TYR A 48 20.14 -1.97 15.69
N LEU A 49 18.90 -1.90 15.20
CA LEU A 49 17.79 -1.26 15.87
C LEU A 49 16.80 -2.30 16.40
N GLY A 50 16.06 -1.92 17.42
CA GLY A 50 14.93 -2.70 17.89
C GLY A 50 14.16 -2.00 18.99
N GLN A 51 13.04 -2.58 19.38
CA GLN A 51 12.21 -2.05 20.45
C GLN A 51 11.46 -3.16 21.19
N VAL A 52 11.10 -2.87 22.44
CA VAL A 52 10.19 -3.66 23.27
C VAL A 52 9.14 -2.71 23.84
N THR A 53 7.88 -3.14 23.88
CA THR A 53 6.81 -2.40 24.54
C THR A 53 5.78 -3.33 25.16
N THR A 54 5.00 -2.81 26.11
CA THR A 54 3.96 -3.55 26.83
C THR A 54 2.58 -3.04 26.43
N ILE A 55 1.70 -3.98 26.08
CA ILE A 55 0.30 -3.74 25.73
C ILE A 55 -0.58 -4.36 26.80
N LYS A 56 -1.46 -3.56 27.41
CA LYS A 56 -2.48 -4.01 28.36
C LYS A 56 -3.79 -3.26 28.12
N LYS A 57 -4.86 -4.03 27.89
CA LYS A 57 -6.22 -3.53 27.67
C LYS A 57 -6.62 -2.50 28.72
N GLY A 58 -7.12 -1.36 28.26
CA GLY A 58 -7.60 -0.26 29.11
C GLY A 58 -6.51 0.54 29.85
N VAL A 59 -5.24 0.14 29.78
CA VAL A 59 -4.12 0.80 30.47
C VAL A 59 -3.18 1.48 29.48
N THR A 60 -2.80 0.77 28.41
CA THR A 60 -1.86 1.27 27.41
C THR A 60 -2.45 1.17 26.01
N GLU A 61 -1.83 1.85 25.06
CA GLU A 61 -2.15 1.67 23.65
C GLU A 61 -2.00 0.22 23.19
N CYS A 62 -2.86 -0.20 22.26
CA CYS A 62 -2.71 -1.46 21.55
C CYS A 62 -1.75 -1.32 20.36
N TYR A 63 -1.37 -2.43 19.74
CA TYR A 63 -0.45 -2.45 18.61
C TYR A 63 -0.92 -1.58 17.42
N GLU A 64 -2.24 -1.46 17.26
CA GLU A 64 -2.93 -0.82 16.13
C GLU A 64 -3.42 0.61 16.45
N CYS A 65 -3.11 1.17 17.62
CA CYS A 65 -3.48 2.56 17.98
C CYS A 65 -2.87 3.62 17.06
N HIS A 66 -1.66 3.35 16.56
CA HIS A 66 -0.91 4.23 15.69
C HIS A 66 -0.70 3.55 14.33
N PRO A 67 -1.08 4.20 13.22
CA PRO A 67 -0.94 3.62 11.89
C PRO A 67 0.54 3.33 11.61
N LYS A 68 0.85 2.07 11.33
CA LYS A 68 2.19 1.66 10.92
C LYS A 68 2.33 1.88 9.41
N PRO A 69 3.50 2.30 8.91
CA PRO A 69 3.76 2.42 7.48
C PRO A 69 3.32 1.14 6.76
N THR A 70 2.45 1.28 5.76
CA THR A 70 2.06 0.17 4.89
C THR A 70 3.21 -0.16 3.96
N GLN A 71 3.20 -1.38 3.41
CA GLN A 71 4.14 -1.74 2.36
C GLN A 71 3.96 -0.78 1.17
N ARG A 72 5.08 -0.38 0.53
CA ARG A 72 5.05 0.50 -0.63
C ARG A 72 4.28 -0.20 -1.76
N THR A 73 3.14 0.36 -2.16
CA THR A 73 2.37 -0.03 -3.33
C THR A 73 2.77 0.83 -4.52
N PHE A 74 2.65 0.28 -5.72
CA PHE A 74 3.01 0.97 -6.97
C PHE A 74 1.80 0.94 -7.91
N PRO A 75 1.49 2.05 -8.62
CA PRO A 75 0.40 2.06 -9.59
C PRO A 75 0.60 1.01 -10.69
N GLY A 76 -0.47 0.35 -11.09
CA GLY A 76 -0.47 -0.69 -12.12
C GLY A 76 0.06 -0.17 -13.45
N CYS A 77 -0.32 1.05 -13.87
CA CYS A 77 0.21 1.70 -15.07
C CYS A 77 1.75 1.88 -15.01
N THR A 78 2.30 2.25 -13.84
CA THR A 78 3.76 2.36 -13.63
C THR A 78 4.44 1.01 -13.76
N ILE A 79 3.82 -0.04 -13.22
CA ILE A 79 4.36 -1.40 -13.28
C ILE A 79 4.21 -1.99 -14.69
N ARG A 80 3.14 -1.72 -15.43
CA ARG A 80 2.84 -2.36 -16.73
C ARG A 80 3.43 -1.62 -17.92
N ASN A 81 3.38 -0.29 -17.92
CA ASN A 81 3.77 0.53 -19.07
C ASN A 81 5.09 1.26 -18.86
N THR A 82 5.24 2.00 -17.77
CA THR A 82 6.31 3.01 -17.65
C THR A 82 7.13 2.87 -16.37
N PRO A 83 7.85 1.76 -16.18
CA PRO A 83 8.77 1.61 -15.06
C PRO A 83 9.91 2.63 -15.16
N SER A 84 10.16 3.36 -14.08
CA SER A 84 11.27 4.32 -13.95
C SER A 84 12.34 3.94 -12.90
N GLU A 85 12.06 3.00 -12.00
CA GLU A 85 12.96 2.55 -10.94
C GLU A 85 13.17 1.01 -11.02
N PRO A 86 14.34 0.50 -10.60
CA PRO A 86 14.60 -0.95 -10.56
C PRO A 86 13.54 -1.73 -9.77
N ILE A 87 12.97 -1.15 -8.71
CA ILE A 87 11.92 -1.80 -7.91
C ILE A 87 10.67 -2.10 -8.73
N HIS A 88 10.31 -1.25 -9.71
CA HIS A 88 9.16 -1.48 -10.58
C HIS A 88 9.36 -2.72 -11.47
N CYS A 89 10.60 -2.94 -11.94
CA CYS A 89 10.94 -4.12 -12.72
C CYS A 89 10.92 -5.40 -11.87
N ILE A 90 11.30 -5.30 -10.60
CA ILE A 90 11.27 -6.42 -9.65
C ILE A 90 9.83 -6.79 -9.28
N VAL A 91 8.98 -5.80 -9.00
CA VAL A 91 7.55 -6.01 -8.74
C VAL A 91 6.89 -6.68 -9.95
N TRP A 92 7.15 -6.20 -11.16
CA TRP A 92 6.66 -6.84 -12.38
C TRP A 92 7.14 -8.27 -12.56
N ALA A 93 8.40 -8.58 -12.21
CA ALA A 93 8.91 -9.94 -12.31
C ALA A 93 8.25 -10.88 -11.29
N LYS A 94 7.88 -10.37 -10.10
CA LYS A 94 7.07 -11.12 -9.12
C LYS A 94 5.64 -11.35 -9.62
N TYR A 95 5.02 -10.33 -10.20
CA TYR A 95 3.70 -10.46 -10.84
C TYR A 95 3.75 -11.48 -11.97
N LEU A 96 4.79 -11.44 -12.82
CA LEU A 96 4.97 -12.41 -13.88
C LEU A 96 5.13 -13.84 -13.34
N PHE A 97 5.85 -14.03 -12.24
CA PHE A 97 5.96 -15.35 -11.60
C PHE A 97 4.60 -15.87 -11.18
N ASN A 98 3.81 -15.02 -10.52
CA ASN A 98 2.48 -15.35 -10.03
C ASN A 98 1.51 -15.64 -11.20
N GLN A 99 1.51 -14.82 -12.25
CA GLN A 99 0.72 -15.05 -13.47
C GLN A 99 1.08 -16.35 -14.21
N LEU A 100 2.36 -16.73 -14.23
CA LEU A 100 2.79 -17.94 -14.94
C LEU A 100 2.63 -19.21 -14.10
N PHE A 101 3.01 -19.17 -12.82
CA PHE A 101 3.17 -20.36 -12.00
C PHE A 101 2.32 -20.35 -10.71
N GLY A 102 1.83 -19.20 -10.27
CA GLY A 102 1.08 -19.03 -9.02
C GLY A 102 -0.42 -18.78 -9.22
N GLU A 103 -1.05 -18.28 -8.16
CA GLU A 103 -2.45 -17.86 -8.13
C GLU A 103 -2.69 -16.65 -9.04
N GLU A 104 -3.59 -16.75 -10.01
CA GLU A 104 -3.83 -15.65 -10.94
C GLU A 104 -4.54 -14.48 -10.24
N ASP A 105 -3.86 -13.34 -10.18
CA ASP A 105 -4.41 -12.12 -9.60
C ASP A 105 -4.59 -11.05 -10.69
N ALA A 106 -5.83 -10.57 -10.87
CA ALA A 106 -6.17 -9.58 -11.89
C ALA A 106 -5.42 -8.25 -11.70
N ASP A 107 -5.05 -7.90 -10.46
CA ASP A 107 -4.30 -6.68 -10.15
C ASP A 107 -2.81 -6.83 -10.50
N GLN A 108 -2.33 -8.06 -10.68
CA GLN A 108 -0.94 -8.41 -10.99
C GLN A 108 -0.75 -8.71 -12.48
N GLU A 109 -1.61 -8.18 -13.34
CA GLU A 109 -1.44 -8.32 -14.78
C GLU A 109 -0.13 -7.66 -15.26
N VAL A 110 0.59 -8.37 -16.11
CA VAL A 110 1.92 -7.98 -16.59
C VAL A 110 1.91 -7.41 -18.00
N SER A 111 0.82 -7.66 -18.71
CA SER A 111 0.64 -7.23 -20.09
C SER A 111 0.42 -5.72 -20.17
N PRO A 112 0.91 -5.01 -21.21
CA PRO A 112 0.73 -3.56 -21.36
C PRO A 112 -0.72 -3.12 -21.19
N ASP A 113 -0.93 -2.04 -20.43
CA ASP A 113 -2.24 -1.48 -20.10
C ASP A 113 -2.70 -0.47 -21.15
N ARG A 114 -3.76 -0.80 -21.88
CA ARG A 114 -4.39 0.09 -22.87
C ARG A 114 -5.27 1.15 -22.21
N ALA A 115 -5.73 0.91 -20.99
CA ALA A 115 -6.60 1.84 -20.26
C ALA A 115 -5.82 2.97 -19.56
N ASP A 116 -4.51 3.08 -19.80
CA ASP A 116 -3.64 4.11 -19.25
C ASP A 116 -4.05 5.51 -19.79
N PRO A 117 -4.40 6.47 -18.91
CA PRO A 117 -4.83 7.81 -19.32
C PRO A 117 -3.68 8.63 -19.94
N GLU A 118 -2.43 8.37 -19.56
CA GLU A 118 -1.27 9.02 -20.17
C GLU A 118 -1.07 8.55 -21.62
N ALA A 119 -1.55 7.35 -21.96
CA ALA A 119 -1.51 6.79 -23.30
C ALA A 119 -2.75 7.13 -24.16
N ALA A 120 -3.84 7.61 -23.54
CA ALA A 120 -5.08 7.93 -24.25
C ALA A 120 -4.88 9.10 -25.24
N TRP A 121 -5.33 8.88 -26.48
CA TRP A 121 -5.44 9.91 -27.52
C TRP A 121 -6.71 10.75 -27.31
N GLU A 122 -6.75 11.95 -27.90
CA GLU A 122 -7.93 12.81 -27.88
C GLU A 122 -9.15 12.08 -28.50
N PRO A 123 -10.39 12.36 -28.06
CA PRO A 123 -11.59 11.62 -28.49
C PRO A 123 -11.74 11.51 -30.02
N THR A 124 -11.33 12.55 -30.75
CA THR A 124 -11.38 12.64 -32.21
C THR A 124 -10.39 11.72 -32.93
N GLU A 125 -9.22 11.43 -32.33
CA GLU A 125 -8.22 10.48 -32.87
C GLU A 125 -8.52 9.04 -32.44
N ALA A 126 -9.16 8.87 -31.28
CA ALA A 126 -9.62 7.57 -30.78
C ALA A 126 -10.69 6.95 -31.69
N GLU A 127 -11.64 7.73 -32.21
CA GLU A 127 -12.68 7.25 -33.15
C GLU A 127 -12.09 6.86 -34.52
N ALA A 128 -11.12 7.63 -35.03
CA ALA A 128 -10.46 7.33 -36.30
C ALA A 128 -9.66 6.01 -36.23
N ARG A 129 -9.02 5.73 -35.09
CA ARG A 129 -8.31 4.46 -34.86
C ARG A 129 -9.24 3.32 -34.46
N ALA A 130 -10.33 3.57 -33.75
CA ALA A 130 -11.35 2.54 -33.50
C ALA A 130 -11.92 1.99 -34.81
N ARG A 131 -12.13 2.86 -35.81
CA ARG A 131 -12.51 2.44 -37.18
C ARG A 131 -11.42 1.63 -37.89
N ALA A 132 -10.14 1.95 -37.70
CA ALA A 132 -9.02 1.15 -38.23
C ALA A 132 -8.80 -0.17 -37.46
N SER A 133 -9.23 -0.25 -36.20
CA SER A 133 -9.13 -1.45 -35.35
C SER A 133 -10.23 -2.47 -35.63
N ASN A 134 -11.33 -2.08 -36.30
CA ASN A 134 -12.46 -2.97 -36.58
C ASN A 134 -12.18 -3.96 -37.72
N GLU A 135 -11.03 -3.89 -38.40
CA GLU A 135 -10.57 -4.92 -39.34
C GLU A 135 -9.78 -6.04 -38.65
N ASP A 136 -9.15 -5.76 -37.50
CA ASP A 136 -8.60 -6.77 -36.60
C ASP A 136 -9.66 -7.09 -35.55
N GLY A 137 -10.51 -8.07 -35.87
CA GLY A 137 -11.65 -8.47 -35.05
C GLY A 137 -11.32 -8.61 -33.57
N ASP A 138 -12.37 -8.54 -32.75
CA ASP A 138 -12.41 -8.69 -31.29
C ASP A 138 -11.62 -9.94 -30.79
N ILE A 139 -10.28 -9.87 -30.79
CA ILE A 139 -9.39 -10.91 -30.28
C ILE A 139 -9.48 -10.79 -28.77
N LYS A 140 -10.34 -11.60 -28.15
CA LYS A 140 -10.28 -11.85 -26.70
C LYS A 140 -8.85 -12.16 -26.31
N ARG A 141 -8.22 -11.25 -25.57
CA ARG A 141 -6.85 -11.39 -25.11
C ARG A 141 -6.78 -12.64 -24.22
N ILE A 142 -6.08 -13.66 -24.69
CA ILE A 142 -5.82 -14.89 -23.92
C ILE A 142 -5.00 -14.48 -22.70
N SER A 143 -5.36 -14.96 -21.50
CA SER A 143 -4.60 -14.68 -20.28
C SER A 143 -3.13 -15.09 -20.46
N THR A 144 -2.21 -14.38 -19.80
CA THR A 144 -0.77 -14.74 -19.81
C THR A 144 -0.57 -16.19 -19.36
N LYS A 145 -1.35 -16.67 -18.40
CA LYS A 145 -1.34 -18.04 -17.87
C LYS A 145 -1.83 -19.06 -18.91
N GLU A 146 -2.97 -18.79 -19.54
CA GLU A 146 -3.54 -19.63 -20.60
C GLU A 146 -2.62 -19.73 -21.82
N TRP A 147 -2.03 -18.60 -22.22
CA TRP A 147 -1.09 -18.55 -23.33
C TRP A 147 0.19 -19.34 -23.00
N ALA A 148 0.73 -19.21 -21.79
CA ALA A 148 1.88 -19.99 -21.34
C ALA A 148 1.59 -21.50 -21.34
N LYS A 149 0.41 -21.91 -20.86
CA LYS A 149 -0.05 -23.31 -20.93
C LYS A 149 -0.15 -23.80 -22.38
N SER A 150 -0.72 -23.01 -23.29
CA SER A 150 -0.89 -23.38 -24.70
C SER A 150 0.44 -23.59 -25.43
N THR A 151 1.50 -22.92 -24.99
CA THR A 151 2.85 -23.06 -25.54
C THR A 151 3.69 -24.11 -24.82
N GLY A 152 3.15 -24.77 -23.79
CA GLY A 152 3.88 -25.73 -22.96
C GLY A 152 4.98 -25.09 -22.12
N TYR A 153 4.80 -23.83 -21.72
CA TYR A 153 5.81 -23.02 -21.03
C TYR A 153 7.15 -22.97 -21.79
N ASP A 154 7.08 -22.81 -23.12
CA ASP A 154 8.27 -22.68 -23.95
C ASP A 154 9.04 -21.39 -23.61
N PRO A 155 10.31 -21.47 -23.16
CA PRO A 155 11.00 -20.28 -22.67
C PRO A 155 11.29 -19.23 -23.74
N VAL A 156 11.55 -19.66 -24.99
CA VAL A 156 11.90 -18.75 -26.09
C VAL A 156 10.66 -18.00 -26.56
N LYS A 157 9.50 -18.68 -26.64
CA LYS A 157 8.22 -18.03 -26.92
C LYS A 157 7.86 -17.04 -25.82
N LEU A 158 7.95 -17.43 -24.54
CA LEU A 158 7.73 -16.52 -23.41
C LEU A 158 8.64 -15.29 -23.47
N PHE A 159 9.93 -15.50 -23.73
CA PHE A 159 10.89 -14.41 -23.91
C PHE A 159 10.46 -13.46 -25.03
N THR A 160 10.10 -14.00 -26.19
CA THR A 160 9.70 -13.21 -27.37
C THR A 160 8.43 -12.41 -27.08
N LYS A 161 7.40 -13.03 -26.50
CA LYS A 161 6.15 -12.35 -26.17
C LYS A 161 6.39 -11.18 -25.22
N LEU A 162 7.10 -11.42 -24.11
CA LEU A 162 7.25 -10.46 -23.01
C LEU A 162 8.27 -9.35 -23.28
N PHE A 163 9.39 -9.69 -23.90
CA PHE A 163 10.53 -8.77 -24.07
C PHE A 163 10.65 -8.20 -25.49
N LYS A 164 9.86 -8.70 -26.44
CA LYS A 164 9.82 -8.21 -27.83
C LYS A 164 8.45 -7.70 -28.22
N ASP A 165 7.45 -8.56 -28.24
CA ASP A 165 6.14 -8.25 -28.83
C ASP A 165 5.34 -7.27 -27.95
N ASP A 166 5.31 -7.50 -26.63
CA ASP A 166 4.70 -6.58 -25.68
C ASP A 166 5.41 -5.21 -25.68
N ILE A 167 6.73 -5.17 -25.86
CA ILE A 167 7.48 -3.90 -25.94
C ILE A 167 7.21 -3.17 -27.26
N ARG A 168 7.11 -3.89 -28.38
CA ARG A 168 6.69 -3.31 -29.66
C ARG A 168 5.27 -2.77 -29.59
N TYR A 169 4.37 -3.49 -28.94
CA TYR A 169 3.02 -3.00 -28.69
C TYR A 169 3.06 -1.73 -27.81
N LEU A 170 3.87 -1.72 -26.76
CA LEU A 170 4.03 -0.57 -25.87
C LEU A 170 4.59 0.68 -26.59
N LEU A 171 5.42 0.50 -27.62
CA LEU A 171 5.89 1.58 -28.49
C LEU A 171 4.80 2.19 -29.37
N THR A 172 3.66 1.50 -29.57
CA THR A 172 2.50 2.09 -30.29
C THR A 172 1.83 3.21 -29.49
N MET A 173 2.04 3.25 -28.17
CA MET A 173 1.55 4.29 -27.26
C MET A 173 2.55 5.47 -27.19
N ASP A 174 2.70 6.20 -28.29
CA ASP A 174 3.71 7.24 -28.51
C ASP A 174 3.70 8.38 -27.47
N LYS A 175 2.53 8.71 -26.92
CA LYS A 175 2.34 9.79 -25.93
C LYS A 175 3.17 9.57 -24.65
N LEU A 176 3.34 8.32 -24.23
CA LEU A 176 4.15 7.95 -23.05
C LEU A 176 5.64 8.28 -23.24
N TRP A 177 6.12 8.29 -24.48
CA TRP A 177 7.53 8.42 -24.84
C TRP A 177 7.95 9.83 -25.26
N ARG A 178 7.03 10.81 -25.21
CA ARG A 178 7.35 12.20 -25.57
C ARG A 178 8.40 12.85 -24.66
N LYS A 179 8.42 12.45 -23.38
CA LYS A 179 9.35 12.99 -22.36
C LYS A 179 10.28 11.91 -21.78
N ARG A 180 10.02 10.65 -22.06
CA ARG A 180 10.73 9.49 -21.50
C ARG A 180 11.50 8.80 -22.62
N LYS A 181 12.64 8.19 -22.30
CA LYS A 181 13.36 7.38 -23.28
C LYS A 181 12.50 6.16 -23.67
N PRO A 182 12.24 5.91 -24.96
CA PRO A 182 11.46 4.75 -25.38
C PRO A 182 12.15 3.43 -25.00
N PRO A 183 11.38 2.38 -24.66
CA PRO A 183 11.93 1.06 -24.37
C PRO A 183 12.47 0.40 -25.66
N VAL A 184 13.53 -0.40 -25.52
CA VAL A 184 14.18 -1.09 -26.65
C VAL A 184 13.81 -2.58 -26.61
N PRO A 185 13.05 -3.11 -27.59
CA PRO A 185 12.70 -4.53 -27.64
C PRO A 185 13.94 -5.43 -27.75
N LEU A 186 13.90 -6.61 -27.15
CA LEU A 186 14.98 -7.61 -27.24
C LEU A 186 14.57 -8.79 -28.12
N ASP A 187 15.46 -9.22 -29.00
CA ASP A 187 15.33 -10.47 -29.76
C ASP A 187 16.21 -11.58 -29.18
N TRP A 188 15.66 -12.80 -29.11
CA TRP A 188 16.38 -13.94 -28.55
C TRP A 188 17.64 -14.28 -29.34
N ALA A 189 17.57 -14.34 -30.68
CA ALA A 189 18.71 -14.73 -31.51
C ALA A 189 19.82 -13.68 -31.45
N GLU A 190 19.46 -12.39 -31.48
CA GLU A 190 20.42 -11.27 -31.36
C GLU A 190 21.14 -11.29 -30.01
N VAL A 191 20.42 -11.53 -28.91
CA VAL A 191 21.01 -11.60 -27.55
C VAL A 191 21.96 -12.80 -27.43
N GLN A 192 21.65 -13.93 -28.08
CA GLN A 192 22.56 -15.08 -28.06
C GLN A 192 23.81 -14.87 -28.93
N SER A 193 23.70 -14.17 -30.07
CA SER A 193 24.81 -13.94 -31.01
C SER A 193 25.80 -12.87 -30.54
N GLN A 194 25.35 -11.83 -29.82
CA GLN A 194 26.19 -10.70 -29.37
C GLN A 194 27.31 -11.04 -28.37
N GLY A 195 27.46 -12.31 -27.97
CA GLY A 195 28.48 -12.75 -27.02
C GLY A 195 29.50 -13.74 -27.60
N GLU A 196 29.66 -13.84 -28.92
CA GLU A 196 30.66 -14.71 -29.56
C GLU A 196 31.97 -13.98 -29.94
N GLU A 197 32.03 -12.64 -29.85
CA GLU A 197 33.21 -11.86 -30.29
C GLU A 197 34.28 -11.60 -29.22
N THR A 198 34.11 -12.05 -27.97
CA THR A 198 35.20 -11.99 -26.98
C THR A 198 35.98 -13.31 -26.98
N ASN A 199 37.15 -13.30 -27.62
CA ASN A 199 38.15 -14.37 -27.59
C ASN A 199 38.28 -14.98 -26.19
N ALA A 200 38.01 -16.28 -26.09
CA ALA A 200 38.03 -17.08 -24.87
C ALA A 200 39.45 -17.36 -24.31
N SER A 201 40.40 -16.43 -24.46
CA SER A 201 41.80 -16.65 -24.10
C SER A 201 42.38 -15.77 -22.97
N ASP A 202 41.65 -14.80 -22.39
CA ASP A 202 42.27 -13.87 -21.41
C ASP A 202 41.49 -13.58 -20.11
N GLN A 203 40.50 -14.38 -19.70
CA GLN A 203 39.73 -14.16 -18.45
C GLN A 203 39.99 -15.18 -17.33
N GLN A 204 41.19 -15.78 -17.26
CA GLN A 204 41.51 -16.70 -16.15
C GLN A 204 42.12 -16.04 -14.89
N ASN A 205 42.28 -14.71 -14.82
CA ASN A 205 42.97 -14.08 -13.67
C ASN A 205 42.48 -12.67 -13.27
N GLU A 206 41.17 -12.39 -13.35
CA GLU A 206 40.59 -11.25 -12.62
C GLU A 206 40.09 -11.78 -11.26
N PRO A 207 40.55 -11.24 -10.11
CA PRO A 207 40.05 -11.66 -8.80
C PRO A 207 38.55 -11.36 -8.74
N GLN A 208 37.72 -12.40 -8.60
CA GLN A 208 36.28 -12.25 -8.39
C GLN A 208 36.04 -11.35 -7.18
N LEU A 209 35.61 -10.11 -7.42
CA LEU A 209 35.46 -9.10 -6.38
C LEU A 209 34.15 -9.32 -5.63
N GLY A 210 34.20 -10.00 -4.49
CA GLY A 210 33.03 -10.22 -3.63
C GLY A 210 32.31 -11.55 -3.88
N LEU A 211 31.06 -11.65 -3.43
CA LEU A 211 30.26 -12.88 -3.59
C LEU A 211 29.83 -13.07 -5.06
N LYS A 212 29.62 -14.32 -5.48
CA LYS A 212 29.11 -14.63 -6.82
C LYS A 212 27.79 -13.92 -7.12
N ASP A 213 26.88 -13.91 -6.15
CA ASP A 213 25.56 -13.28 -6.28
C ASP A 213 25.60 -11.75 -6.29
N GLN A 214 26.74 -11.14 -5.94
CA GLN A 214 26.95 -9.69 -6.02
C GLN A 214 27.44 -9.23 -7.39
N GLN A 215 27.83 -10.17 -8.26
CA GLN A 215 28.21 -9.84 -9.63
C GLN A 215 26.96 -9.50 -10.44
N VAL A 216 27.02 -8.41 -11.19
CA VAL A 216 26.02 -8.09 -12.22
C VAL A 216 26.44 -8.80 -13.50
N LEU A 217 25.55 -9.64 -14.03
CA LEU A 217 25.81 -10.41 -15.25
C LEU A 217 25.43 -9.61 -16.49
N ASP A 218 25.83 -10.10 -17.67
CA ASP A 218 25.42 -9.52 -18.94
C ASP A 218 23.98 -9.95 -19.34
N VAL A 219 23.44 -9.29 -20.37
CA VAL A 219 22.08 -9.55 -20.87
C VAL A 219 21.93 -10.99 -21.35
N LYS A 220 22.96 -11.55 -21.99
CA LYS A 220 22.98 -12.93 -22.49
C LYS A 220 22.88 -13.95 -21.35
N SER A 221 23.59 -13.73 -20.26
CA SER A 221 23.55 -14.59 -19.07
C SER A 221 22.19 -14.53 -18.40
N TYR A 222 21.57 -13.34 -18.26
CA TYR A 222 20.21 -13.24 -17.72
C TYR A 222 19.17 -13.88 -18.64
N ALA A 223 19.28 -13.75 -19.96
CA ALA A 223 18.39 -14.44 -20.90
C ALA A 223 18.48 -15.97 -20.79
N ARG A 224 19.69 -16.52 -20.63
CA ARG A 224 19.89 -17.96 -20.38
C ARG A 224 19.35 -18.38 -19.01
N LEU A 225 19.56 -17.55 -17.99
CA LEU A 225 19.03 -17.82 -16.64
C LEU A 225 17.50 -17.82 -16.62
N PHE A 226 16.86 -16.90 -17.37
CA PHE A 226 15.41 -16.88 -17.58
C PHE A 226 14.92 -18.20 -18.17
N SER A 227 15.54 -18.67 -19.26
CA SER A 227 15.18 -19.96 -19.86
C SER A 227 15.30 -21.13 -18.88
N LYS A 228 16.45 -21.24 -18.23
CA LYS A 228 16.73 -22.29 -17.24
C LYS A 228 15.72 -22.27 -16.09
N SER A 229 15.37 -21.08 -15.59
CA SER A 229 14.42 -20.95 -14.48
C SER A 229 13.02 -21.43 -14.85
N ILE A 230 12.54 -21.14 -16.08
CA ILE A 230 11.25 -21.63 -16.58
C ILE A 230 11.27 -23.15 -16.72
N GLU A 231 12.36 -23.72 -17.24
CA GLU A 231 12.51 -25.16 -17.40
C GLU A 231 12.45 -25.92 -16.08
N THR A 232 12.99 -25.36 -15.00
CA THR A 232 12.90 -25.92 -13.65
C THR A 232 11.51 -25.71 -13.04
N LEU A 233 10.98 -24.49 -13.12
CA LEU A 233 9.69 -24.13 -12.50
C LEU A 233 8.52 -24.89 -13.12
N ARG A 234 8.54 -25.18 -14.43
CA ARG A 234 7.51 -26.03 -15.06
C ARG A 234 7.53 -27.47 -14.52
N VAL A 235 8.70 -27.98 -14.13
CA VAL A 235 8.83 -29.32 -13.54
C VAL A 235 8.26 -29.30 -12.12
N HIS A 236 8.63 -28.30 -11.32
CA HIS A 236 8.06 -28.11 -9.98
C HIS A 236 6.53 -27.97 -10.02
N LEU A 237 5.99 -27.26 -11.02
CA LEU A 237 4.56 -27.12 -11.23
C LEU A 237 3.91 -28.47 -11.56
N ALA A 238 4.51 -29.24 -12.47
CA ALA A 238 4.01 -30.57 -12.85
C ALA A 238 4.05 -31.58 -11.68
N GLU A 239 5.05 -31.48 -10.80
CA GLU A 239 5.18 -32.33 -9.60
C GLU A 239 4.08 -32.10 -8.57
N LYS A 240 3.52 -30.88 -8.50
CA LYS A 240 2.41 -30.58 -7.58
C LYS A 240 1.04 -31.11 -8.04
N GLY A 241 0.91 -31.49 -9.31
CA GLY A 241 -0.34 -32.03 -9.88
C GLY A 241 -1.18 -31.02 -10.65
N ASP A 242 -2.30 -31.50 -11.20
CA ASP A 242 -3.18 -30.70 -12.05
C ASP A 242 -3.92 -29.61 -11.25
N GLY A 243 -3.98 -28.41 -11.81
CA GLY A 243 -4.56 -27.23 -11.15
C GLY A 243 -3.74 -26.66 -9.97
N ALA A 244 -2.56 -27.20 -9.68
CA ALA A 244 -1.74 -26.71 -8.58
C ALA A 244 -0.99 -25.41 -8.93
N GLU A 245 -0.61 -24.67 -7.90
CA GLU A 245 0.06 -23.38 -8.01
C GLU A 245 1.34 -23.34 -7.15
N LEU A 246 2.32 -22.59 -7.64
CA LEU A 246 3.57 -22.32 -6.95
C LEU A 246 3.44 -21.02 -6.15
N ILE A 247 3.95 -21.06 -4.92
CA ILE A 247 4.08 -19.88 -4.07
C ILE A 247 5.50 -19.37 -4.26
N TRP A 248 5.63 -18.08 -4.55
CA TRP A 248 6.95 -17.49 -4.71
C TRP A 248 7.70 -17.50 -3.37
N ASP A 249 8.89 -18.09 -3.37
CA ASP A 249 9.80 -18.07 -2.22
C ASP A 249 11.17 -17.51 -2.63
N LYS A 250 11.68 -16.56 -1.85
CA LYS A 250 13.00 -15.94 -2.03
C LYS A 250 14.14 -16.93 -1.79
N ASP A 251 13.86 -18.03 -1.08
CA ASP A 251 14.85 -19.05 -0.73
C ASP A 251 14.83 -20.26 -1.68
N ASP A 252 13.80 -20.40 -2.52
CA ASP A 252 13.85 -21.28 -3.70
C ASP A 252 14.81 -20.69 -4.76
N PRO A 253 15.90 -21.41 -5.12
CA PRO A 253 16.83 -20.95 -6.13
C PRO A 253 16.14 -20.61 -7.47
N SER A 254 15.20 -21.45 -7.91
CA SER A 254 14.60 -21.32 -9.25
C SER A 254 13.62 -20.15 -9.36
N ALA A 255 12.77 -19.94 -8.35
CA ALA A 255 11.90 -18.77 -8.26
C ALA A 255 12.70 -17.45 -8.14
N MET A 256 13.80 -17.45 -7.37
CA MET A 256 14.64 -16.27 -7.24
C MET A 256 15.44 -15.98 -8.53
N ASP A 257 15.90 -17.01 -9.23
CA ASP A 257 16.59 -16.88 -10.52
C ASP A 257 15.64 -16.35 -11.61
N PHE A 258 14.38 -16.81 -11.59
CA PHE A 258 13.32 -16.29 -12.45
C PHE A 258 13.09 -14.79 -12.24
N VAL A 259 12.86 -14.37 -10.99
CA VAL A 259 12.64 -12.95 -10.68
C VAL A 259 13.86 -12.10 -11.02
N THR A 260 15.06 -12.60 -10.72
CA THR A 260 16.33 -11.91 -11.01
C THR A 260 16.51 -11.68 -12.51
N SER A 261 16.34 -12.73 -13.31
CA SER A 261 16.52 -12.66 -14.76
C SER A 261 15.43 -11.81 -15.43
N ALA A 262 14.16 -12.05 -15.12
CA ALA A 262 13.04 -11.31 -15.69
C ALA A 262 13.10 -9.81 -15.35
N ALA A 263 13.44 -9.45 -14.11
CA ALA A 263 13.57 -8.06 -13.69
C ALA A 263 14.73 -7.36 -14.41
N ASN A 264 15.90 -8.01 -14.53
CA ASN A 264 17.07 -7.41 -15.17
C ASN A 264 16.89 -7.21 -16.69
N LEU A 265 16.28 -8.19 -17.38
CA LEU A 265 15.93 -8.05 -18.79
C LEU A 265 15.00 -6.84 -19.00
N ARG A 266 14.03 -6.66 -18.10
CA ARG A 266 13.14 -5.50 -18.12
C ARG A 266 13.87 -4.19 -17.80
N MET A 267 14.75 -4.16 -16.81
CA MET A 267 15.58 -2.99 -16.52
C MET A 267 16.37 -2.57 -17.77
N HIS A 268 16.99 -3.53 -18.46
CA HIS A 268 17.77 -3.26 -19.66
C HIS A 268 16.92 -2.65 -20.80
N ILE A 269 15.73 -3.20 -21.05
CA ILE A 269 14.77 -2.68 -22.05
C ILE A 269 14.43 -1.20 -21.80
N PHE A 270 14.24 -0.83 -20.53
CA PHE A 270 13.94 0.55 -20.12
C PHE A 270 15.20 1.39 -19.83
N SER A 271 16.38 0.97 -20.31
CA SER A 271 17.65 1.69 -20.16
C SER A 271 18.05 1.97 -18.71
N MET A 272 17.73 1.07 -17.79
CA MET A 272 18.18 1.10 -16.40
C MET A 272 19.38 0.19 -16.21
N ASN A 273 20.22 0.52 -15.22
CA ASN A 273 21.31 -0.36 -14.82
C ASN A 273 20.75 -1.62 -14.16
N MET A 274 21.16 -2.79 -14.68
CA MET A 274 20.85 -4.09 -14.10
C MET A 274 21.44 -4.22 -12.70
N LYS A 275 20.84 -5.07 -11.87
CA LYS A 275 21.22 -5.30 -10.48
C LYS A 275 21.63 -6.74 -10.24
N SER A 276 22.47 -6.92 -9.23
CA SER A 276 22.97 -8.23 -8.82
C SER A 276 21.81 -9.09 -8.26
N ARG A 277 21.99 -10.41 -8.28
CA ARG A 277 21.04 -11.35 -7.67
C ARG A 277 20.86 -11.05 -6.18
N PHE A 278 21.94 -10.65 -5.51
CA PHE A 278 21.94 -10.27 -4.10
C PHE A 278 21.03 -9.07 -3.82
N ASP A 279 21.15 -7.99 -4.62
CA ASP A 279 20.33 -6.79 -4.45
C ASP A 279 18.86 -7.06 -4.78
N ILE A 280 18.61 -7.83 -5.85
CA ILE A 280 17.24 -8.18 -6.25
C ILE A 280 16.59 -9.08 -5.21
N LYS A 281 17.31 -10.05 -4.63
CA LYS A 281 16.80 -10.89 -3.55
C LYS A 281 16.41 -10.06 -2.33
N SER A 282 17.22 -9.06 -1.96
CA SER A 282 16.91 -8.12 -0.87
C SER A 282 15.61 -7.36 -1.11
N MET A 283 15.44 -6.78 -2.30
CA MET A 283 14.24 -5.99 -2.64
C MET A 283 13.00 -6.86 -2.87
N ALA A 284 13.12 -7.96 -3.60
CA ALA A 284 11.99 -8.85 -3.93
C ALA A 284 11.43 -9.55 -2.69
N GLY A 285 12.33 -9.94 -1.78
CA GLY A 285 11.99 -10.62 -0.52
C GLY A 285 11.71 -9.68 0.65
N ASN A 286 11.78 -8.35 0.45
CA ASN A 286 11.72 -7.34 1.52
C ASN A 286 12.63 -7.72 2.72
N ILE A 287 13.87 -8.12 2.44
CA ILE A 287 14.76 -8.68 3.45
C ILE A 287 15.14 -7.60 4.47
N ILE A 288 14.72 -7.81 5.72
CA ILE A 288 15.17 -7.03 6.87
C ILE A 288 16.48 -7.64 7.38
N PRO A 289 17.60 -6.89 7.41
CA PRO A 289 18.84 -7.40 8.00
C PRO A 289 18.62 -7.81 9.46
N ALA A 290 19.11 -8.99 9.85
CA ALA A 290 19.00 -9.49 11.21
C ALA A 290 20.38 -9.89 11.73
N ILE A 291 20.67 -9.53 12.98
CA ILE A 291 21.91 -9.91 13.66
C ILE A 291 21.60 -10.49 15.04
N ALA A 292 22.36 -11.53 15.42
CA ALA A 292 22.13 -12.28 16.65
C ALA A 292 22.22 -11.39 17.91
N THR A 293 23.14 -10.42 17.93
CA THR A 293 23.36 -9.53 19.07
C THR A 293 22.15 -8.64 19.35
N THR A 294 21.54 -8.06 18.32
CA THR A 294 20.32 -7.24 18.47
C THR A 294 19.17 -8.08 19.03
N ASN A 295 18.95 -9.28 18.46
CA ASN A 295 17.91 -10.18 18.94
C ASN A 295 18.14 -10.60 20.40
N ALA A 296 19.38 -10.88 20.79
CA ALA A 296 19.72 -11.22 22.18
C ALA A 296 19.43 -10.06 23.15
N VAL A 297 19.75 -8.82 22.77
CA VAL A 297 19.45 -7.63 23.59
C VAL A 297 17.94 -7.46 23.75
N ILE A 298 17.18 -7.51 22.66
CA ILE A 298 15.72 -7.34 22.69
C ILE A 298 15.04 -8.48 23.46
N ALA A 299 15.45 -9.73 23.27
CA ALA A 299 14.94 -10.86 24.05
C ALA A 299 15.20 -10.72 25.56
N GLY A 300 16.37 -10.20 25.96
CA GLY A 300 16.66 -9.88 27.35
C GLY A 300 15.71 -8.82 27.92
N LEU A 301 15.42 -7.77 27.14
CA LEU A 301 14.49 -6.70 27.54
C LEU A 301 13.04 -7.20 27.66
N ILE A 302 12.60 -8.12 26.80
CA ILE A 302 11.26 -8.75 26.89
C ILE A 302 11.09 -9.42 28.25
N VAL A 303 12.05 -10.22 28.68
CA VAL A 303 11.98 -10.92 29.98
C VAL A 303 11.97 -9.92 31.14
N LEU A 304 12.78 -8.85 31.07
CA LEU A 304 12.82 -7.82 32.11
C LEU A 304 11.48 -7.08 32.26
N GLU A 305 10.81 -6.73 31.15
CA GLU A 305 9.46 -6.15 31.20
C GLU A 305 8.44 -7.18 31.69
N GLY A 306 8.55 -8.46 31.29
CA GLY A 306 7.70 -9.54 31.78
C GLY A 306 7.75 -9.71 33.30
N LEU A 307 8.93 -9.64 33.91
CA LEU A 307 9.07 -9.68 35.38
C LEU A 307 8.39 -8.49 36.08
N LYS A 308 8.37 -7.30 35.46
CA LYS A 308 7.65 -6.15 36.00
C LYS A 308 6.13 -6.37 35.95
N ILE A 309 5.62 -6.87 34.83
CA ILE A 309 4.19 -7.20 34.67
C ILE A 309 3.76 -8.22 35.72
N LEU A 310 4.50 -9.33 35.85
CA LEU A 310 4.19 -10.41 36.79
C LEU A 310 4.33 -10.01 38.26
N SER A 311 5.06 -8.94 38.57
CA SER A 311 5.14 -8.37 39.92
C SER A 311 4.14 -7.23 40.18
N GLY A 312 3.19 -7.01 39.27
CA GLY A 312 2.16 -5.97 39.39
C GLY A 312 2.67 -4.55 39.18
N LYS A 313 3.88 -4.39 38.59
CA LYS A 313 4.56 -3.11 38.39
C LYS A 313 4.46 -2.61 36.94
N ILE A 314 3.25 -2.66 36.39
CA ILE A 314 2.99 -2.23 35.00
C ILE A 314 3.30 -0.74 34.82
N ASP A 315 3.13 0.07 35.87
CA ASP A 315 3.49 1.49 35.92
C ASP A 315 5.00 1.76 35.67
N GLN A 316 5.86 0.77 35.94
CA GLN A 316 7.31 0.82 35.71
C GLN A 316 7.72 0.27 34.34
N CYS A 317 6.77 -0.26 33.57
CA CYS A 317 7.01 -0.71 32.21
C CYS A 317 7.19 0.50 31.29
N ARG A 318 7.98 0.30 30.23
CA ARG A 318 8.42 1.34 29.30
C ARG A 318 8.50 0.79 27.89
N THR A 319 8.27 1.64 26.90
CA THR A 319 8.72 1.35 25.53
C THR A 319 10.22 1.60 25.49
N ILE A 320 11.03 0.57 25.24
CA ILE A 320 12.49 0.67 25.22
C ILE A 320 12.97 0.58 23.78
N PHE A 321 13.62 1.64 23.29
CA PHE A 321 14.27 1.65 21.97
C PHE A 321 15.76 1.35 22.09
N LEU A 322 16.26 0.47 21.23
CA LEU A 322 17.68 0.23 21.00
C LEU A 322 18.13 1.03 19.77
N ASN A 323 19.02 1.99 20.00
CA ASN A 323 19.61 2.79 18.93
C ASN A 323 20.97 2.24 18.48
N LYS A 324 21.36 2.55 17.25
CA LYS A 324 22.69 2.23 16.73
C LYS A 324 23.80 3.04 17.41
N GLN A 325 23.50 4.29 17.77
CA GLN A 325 24.42 5.20 18.45
C GLN A 325 23.71 5.85 19.65
N PRO A 326 24.46 6.23 20.71
CA PRO A 326 23.89 6.97 21.81
C PRO A 326 23.26 8.27 21.33
N ASN A 327 22.08 8.60 21.86
CA ASN A 327 21.44 9.89 21.60
C ASN A 327 22.24 11.05 22.27
N PRO A 328 21.86 12.33 22.08
CA PRO A 328 22.55 13.47 22.71
C PRO A 328 22.63 13.40 24.24
N ARG A 329 21.75 12.61 24.88
CA ARG A 329 21.72 12.35 26.32
C ARG A 329 22.57 11.12 26.72
N LYS A 330 23.42 10.63 25.82
CA LYS A 330 24.32 9.47 26.00
C LYS A 330 23.59 8.15 26.29
N LYS A 331 22.33 8.01 25.86
CA LYS A 331 21.55 6.78 26.02
C LYS A 331 21.54 5.97 24.73
N LEU A 332 22.00 4.72 24.81
CA LEU A 332 21.88 3.73 23.73
C LEU A 332 20.53 3.00 23.79
N LEU A 333 20.13 2.61 25.00
CA LEU A 333 18.78 2.14 25.32
C LEU A 333 17.96 3.33 25.83
N VAL A 334 16.88 3.65 25.13
CA VAL A 334 16.04 4.81 25.41
C VAL A 334 14.67 4.33 25.91
N PRO A 335 14.45 4.32 27.25
CA PRO A 335 13.14 4.04 27.81
C PRO A 335 12.23 5.28 27.68
N CYS A 336 11.05 5.06 27.14
CA CYS A 336 9.96 6.01 26.97
C CYS A 336 8.74 5.56 27.80
N ALA A 337 7.95 6.52 28.28
CA ALA A 337 6.69 6.20 28.94
C ALA A 337 5.77 5.41 28.00
N LEU A 338 4.89 4.60 28.56
CA LEU A 338 3.85 3.92 27.80
C LEU A 338 2.73 4.93 27.56
N ASP A 339 2.23 4.95 26.32
CA ASP A 339 1.12 5.82 25.94
C ASP A 339 -0.22 5.18 26.30
N PRO A 340 -1.24 5.98 26.68
CA PRO A 340 -2.58 5.48 26.98
C PRO A 340 -3.31 5.02 25.71
N PRO A 341 -4.43 4.28 25.83
CA PRO A 341 -5.26 3.90 24.69
C PRO A 341 -5.69 5.12 23.85
N ASN A 342 -5.51 5.05 22.54
CA ASN A 342 -6.01 6.08 21.62
C ASN A 342 -7.53 5.97 21.50
N PRO A 343 -8.32 7.02 21.85
CA PRO A 343 -9.77 6.99 21.75
C PRO A 343 -10.29 6.77 20.33
N ASN A 344 -9.49 7.13 19.31
CA ASN A 344 -9.83 6.99 17.90
C ASN A 344 -9.29 5.68 17.28
N CYS A 345 -8.75 4.77 18.09
CA CYS A 345 -8.28 3.49 17.58
C CYS A 345 -9.46 2.65 17.09
N TYR A 346 -9.40 2.19 15.84
CA TYR A 346 -10.43 1.31 15.28
C TYR A 346 -10.38 -0.13 15.83
N VAL A 347 -9.53 -0.44 16.82
CA VAL A 347 -9.43 -1.79 17.40
C VAL A 347 -9.76 -1.79 18.88
N CYS A 348 -9.02 -1.04 19.70
CA CYS A 348 -9.16 -1.11 21.16
C CYS A 348 -10.10 -0.06 21.77
N ALA A 349 -10.72 0.81 20.95
CA ALA A 349 -11.77 1.70 21.42
C ALA A 349 -13.02 0.89 21.84
N SER A 350 -13.87 1.48 22.68
CA SER A 350 -15.08 0.80 23.17
C SER A 350 -16.12 0.52 22.08
N LYS A 351 -16.16 1.38 21.05
CA LYS A 351 -17.00 1.24 19.86
C LYS A 351 -16.16 1.63 18.64
N PRO A 352 -15.37 0.70 18.09
CA PRO A 352 -14.52 0.99 16.94
C PRO A 352 -15.39 1.26 15.70
N GLU A 353 -15.12 2.38 15.05
CA GLU A 353 -15.81 2.81 13.85
C GLU A 353 -14.81 3.38 12.85
N VAL A 354 -14.95 3.00 11.58
CA VAL A 354 -14.12 3.49 10.47
C VAL A 354 -14.99 3.98 9.34
N THR A 355 -14.42 4.83 8.49
CA THR A 355 -15.07 5.28 7.28
C THR A 355 -14.22 4.90 6.07
N VAL A 356 -14.83 4.21 5.11
CA VAL A 356 -14.18 3.76 3.88
C VAL A 356 -14.81 4.47 2.71
N ARG A 357 -14.00 5.16 1.90
CA ARG A 357 -14.45 5.76 0.65
C ARG A 357 -14.17 4.80 -0.49
N LEU A 358 -15.20 4.47 -1.28
CA LEU A 358 -15.12 3.54 -2.41
C LEU A 358 -16.24 3.77 -3.44
N ASN A 359 -16.12 3.16 -4.62
CA ASN A 359 -17.18 3.15 -5.62
C ASN A 359 -18.08 1.91 -5.47
N VAL A 360 -19.30 2.08 -4.94
CA VAL A 360 -20.25 0.99 -4.68
C VAL A 360 -20.76 0.28 -5.94
N HIS A 361 -20.62 0.89 -7.11
CA HIS A 361 -21.01 0.32 -8.40
C HIS A 361 -19.88 -0.51 -9.03
N LYS A 362 -18.63 -0.27 -8.63
CA LYS A 362 -17.46 -1.02 -9.12
C LYS A 362 -17.03 -2.13 -8.17
N VAL A 363 -17.02 -1.85 -6.87
CA VAL A 363 -16.56 -2.80 -5.85
C VAL A 363 -17.52 -3.98 -5.71
N THR A 364 -16.95 -5.18 -5.64
CA THR A 364 -17.70 -6.44 -5.45
C THR A 364 -17.70 -6.87 -3.98
N VAL A 365 -18.56 -7.82 -3.63
CA VAL A 365 -18.53 -8.45 -2.29
C VAL A 365 -17.21 -9.16 -2.04
N LEU A 366 -16.62 -9.81 -3.05
CA LEU A 366 -15.31 -10.46 -2.93
C LEU A 366 -14.20 -9.45 -2.62
N THR A 367 -14.18 -8.31 -3.33
CA THR A 367 -13.25 -7.21 -3.06
C THR A 367 -13.40 -6.67 -1.63
N LEU A 368 -14.64 -6.51 -1.17
CA LEU A 368 -14.92 -6.09 0.21
C LEU A 368 -14.39 -7.11 1.22
N GLN A 369 -14.61 -8.40 0.98
CA GLN A 369 -14.15 -9.47 1.86
C GLN A 369 -12.62 -9.52 1.93
N ASP A 370 -11.96 -9.67 0.80
CA ASP A 370 -10.54 -10.05 0.76
C ASP A 370 -9.62 -8.84 0.92
N LYS A 371 -9.84 -7.77 0.15
CA LYS A 371 -8.93 -6.60 0.15
C LYS A 371 -9.23 -5.62 1.29
N ILE A 372 -10.51 -5.44 1.66
CA ILE A 372 -10.91 -4.47 2.68
C ILE A 372 -10.95 -5.13 4.07
N VAL A 373 -11.77 -6.16 4.25
CA VAL A 373 -12.03 -6.71 5.59
C VAL A 373 -10.89 -7.62 6.06
N LYS A 374 -10.46 -8.57 5.23
CA LYS A 374 -9.36 -9.49 5.57
C LYS A 374 -7.98 -8.84 5.47
N GLU A 375 -7.63 -8.24 4.33
CA GLU A 375 -6.29 -7.68 4.12
C GLU A 375 -6.10 -6.35 4.88
N LYS A 376 -6.93 -5.33 4.63
CA LYS A 376 -6.76 -4.02 5.24
C LYS A 376 -7.09 -4.00 6.74
N PHE A 377 -8.21 -4.58 7.14
CA PHE A 377 -8.64 -4.63 8.54
C PHE A 377 -8.22 -5.90 9.27
N ALA A 378 -7.39 -6.76 8.68
CA ALA A 378 -6.72 -7.90 9.34
C ALA A 378 -7.69 -8.87 10.07
N MET A 379 -8.93 -8.99 9.62
CA MET A 379 -9.85 -10.04 10.07
C MET A 379 -9.45 -11.38 9.45
N VAL A 380 -9.66 -12.46 10.19
CA VAL A 380 -9.36 -13.84 9.78
C VAL A 380 -10.59 -14.48 9.13
N ALA A 381 -11.72 -14.41 9.83
CA ALA A 381 -12.96 -15.08 9.43
C ALA A 381 -14.12 -14.10 9.66
N PRO A 382 -14.31 -13.12 8.75
CA PRO A 382 -15.29 -12.07 8.93
C PRO A 382 -16.70 -12.51 8.52
N ASP A 383 -17.68 -12.14 9.33
CA ASP A 383 -19.10 -12.10 9.02
C ASP A 383 -19.52 -10.64 8.85
N VAL A 384 -20.13 -10.29 7.71
CA VAL A 384 -20.48 -8.91 7.39
C VAL A 384 -21.96 -8.77 7.09
N GLN A 385 -22.63 -7.89 7.82
CA GLN A 385 -24.05 -7.59 7.66
C GLN A 385 -24.30 -6.07 7.49
N ILE A 386 -25.42 -5.73 6.87
CA ILE A 386 -25.89 -4.34 6.74
C ILE A 386 -26.67 -3.94 7.99
N GLU A 387 -26.38 -2.76 8.57
CA GLU A 387 -27.19 -2.16 9.65
C GLU A 387 -28.46 -1.50 9.07
N ASP A 388 -29.38 -2.30 8.56
CA ASP A 388 -30.69 -1.87 8.02
C ASP A 388 -31.87 -2.25 8.93
N GLY A 389 -31.60 -2.83 10.11
CA GLY A 389 -32.58 -3.39 11.03
C GLY A 389 -33.12 -4.77 10.63
N LYS A 390 -32.82 -5.26 9.43
CA LYS A 390 -33.11 -6.63 8.98
C LYS A 390 -31.89 -7.56 9.16
N GLY A 391 -30.68 -7.00 9.15
CA GLY A 391 -29.44 -7.76 9.28
C GLY A 391 -29.13 -8.55 8.01
N THR A 392 -29.20 -7.87 6.85
CA THR A 392 -28.90 -8.51 5.56
C THR A 392 -27.44 -8.98 5.53
N ILE A 393 -27.22 -10.30 5.45
CA ILE A 393 -25.88 -10.91 5.41
C ILE A 393 -25.27 -10.75 4.02
N LEU A 394 -24.06 -10.19 3.97
CA LEU A 394 -23.26 -10.03 2.76
C LEU A 394 -22.19 -11.12 2.63
N ILE A 395 -21.48 -11.36 3.73
CA ILE A 395 -20.34 -12.27 3.85
C ILE A 395 -20.59 -13.13 5.08
N SER A 396 -20.43 -14.44 4.92
CA SER A 396 -20.44 -15.43 6.01
C SER A 396 -19.06 -16.07 6.12
N SER A 397 -18.63 -16.34 7.34
CA SER A 397 -17.38 -17.06 7.62
C SER A 397 -17.51 -18.57 7.38
N GLU A 398 -18.74 -19.10 7.27
CA GLU A 398 -19.01 -20.50 6.96
C GLU A 398 -18.95 -20.76 5.44
N GLU A 399 -18.18 -21.78 5.05
CA GLU A 399 -17.96 -22.15 3.65
C GLU A 399 -19.28 -22.68 3.02
N GLY A 400 -19.69 -22.10 1.89
CA GLY A 400 -20.85 -22.53 1.12
C GLY A 400 -22.11 -21.65 1.26
N GLU A 401 -22.12 -20.65 2.16
CA GLU A 401 -23.30 -19.82 2.39
C GLU A 401 -23.42 -18.58 1.49
N THR A 402 -22.31 -17.92 1.17
CA THR A 402 -22.32 -16.57 0.55
C THR A 402 -21.52 -16.46 -0.76
N GLU A 403 -21.02 -17.56 -1.30
CA GLU A 403 -20.20 -17.61 -2.53
C GLU A 403 -20.96 -17.07 -3.74
N ALA A 404 -22.29 -17.26 -3.76
CA ALA A 404 -23.17 -16.71 -4.79
C ALA A 404 -23.16 -15.17 -4.83
N ASN A 405 -22.72 -14.51 -3.76
CA ASN A 405 -22.65 -13.06 -3.66
C ASN A 405 -21.30 -12.49 -4.13
N ASN A 406 -20.24 -13.30 -4.20
CA ASN A 406 -18.86 -12.85 -4.43
C ASN A 406 -18.71 -11.89 -5.64
N HIS A 407 -19.34 -12.21 -6.76
CA HIS A 407 -19.23 -11.43 -8.00
C HIS A 407 -20.19 -10.22 -8.08
N LYS A 408 -21.17 -10.13 -7.17
CA LYS A 408 -22.19 -9.07 -7.18
C LYS A 408 -21.61 -7.75 -6.69
N LYS A 409 -22.10 -6.64 -7.22
CA LYS A 409 -21.71 -5.29 -6.80
C LYS A 409 -22.39 -4.90 -5.49
N LEU A 410 -21.72 -4.09 -4.68
CA LEU A 410 -22.27 -3.62 -3.40
C LEU A 410 -23.61 -2.90 -3.58
N SER A 411 -23.77 -2.13 -4.66
CA SER A 411 -25.04 -1.45 -4.96
C SER A 411 -26.23 -2.39 -5.18
N GLU A 412 -26.01 -3.65 -5.57
CA GLU A 412 -27.09 -4.64 -5.74
C GLU A 412 -27.77 -5.01 -4.42
N PHE A 413 -27.07 -4.82 -3.29
CA PHE A 413 -27.60 -5.03 -1.94
C PHE A 413 -28.18 -3.74 -1.32
N GLY A 414 -28.33 -2.68 -2.12
CA GLY A 414 -28.83 -1.39 -1.65
C GLY A 414 -27.81 -0.54 -0.87
N ILE A 415 -26.53 -0.93 -0.89
CA ILE A 415 -25.44 -0.17 -0.26
C ILE A 415 -25.20 1.11 -1.06
N ARG A 416 -25.17 2.25 -0.37
CA ARG A 416 -25.00 3.59 -0.93
C ARG A 416 -24.18 4.48 0.00
N ASN A 417 -24.00 5.74 -0.38
CA ASN A 417 -23.38 6.72 0.49
C ASN A 417 -24.12 6.80 1.86
N GLY A 418 -23.36 6.71 2.95
CA GLY A 418 -23.88 6.71 4.32
C GLY A 418 -24.41 5.36 4.81
N SER A 419 -24.35 4.29 4.00
CA SER A 419 -24.64 2.94 4.48
C SER A 419 -23.63 2.52 5.56
N ARG A 420 -24.11 1.75 6.53
CA ARG A 420 -23.31 1.21 7.63
C ARG A 420 -23.26 -0.32 7.52
N LEU A 421 -22.06 -0.86 7.58
CA LEU A 421 -21.81 -2.30 7.63
C LEU A 421 -21.26 -2.64 9.00
N GLN A 422 -21.72 -3.75 9.57
CA GLN A 422 -21.14 -4.34 10.76
C GLN A 422 -20.33 -5.56 10.31
N ALA A 423 -19.02 -5.53 10.58
CA ALA A 423 -18.11 -6.65 10.34
C ALA A 423 -17.72 -7.25 11.68
N ASP A 424 -18.04 -8.52 11.89
CA ASP A 424 -17.74 -9.28 13.09
C ASP A 424 -16.72 -10.37 12.76
N ASP A 425 -15.69 -10.50 13.57
CA ASP A 425 -14.77 -11.64 13.56
C ASP A 425 -14.87 -12.32 14.93
N PHE A 426 -15.65 -13.40 14.98
CA PHE A 426 -15.91 -14.14 16.22
C PHE A 426 -14.66 -14.85 16.76
N LEU A 427 -13.69 -15.19 15.89
CA LEU A 427 -12.44 -15.79 16.32
C LEU A 427 -11.59 -14.76 17.09
N GLN A 428 -11.60 -13.50 16.63
CA GLN A 428 -10.88 -12.39 17.25
C GLN A 428 -11.66 -11.69 18.38
N ASP A 429 -12.93 -12.03 18.60
CA ASP A 429 -13.87 -11.31 19.48
C ASP A 429 -13.86 -9.80 19.19
N TYR A 430 -14.00 -9.47 17.90
CA TYR A 430 -13.83 -8.12 17.38
C TYR A 430 -14.96 -7.75 16.43
N THR A 431 -15.64 -6.65 16.75
CA THR A 431 -16.68 -6.03 15.92
C THR A 431 -16.17 -4.70 15.42
N LEU A 432 -16.34 -4.41 14.12
CA LEU A 432 -16.01 -3.13 13.49
C LEU A 432 -17.22 -2.58 12.74
N LEU A 433 -17.55 -1.31 12.99
CA LEU A 433 -18.55 -0.57 12.21
C LEU A 433 -17.85 0.17 11.06
N ILE A 434 -18.31 -0.09 9.84
CA ILE A 434 -17.75 0.46 8.60
C ILE A 434 -18.79 1.38 7.96
N ASN A 435 -18.52 2.68 7.95
CA ASN A 435 -19.30 3.67 7.22
C ASN A 435 -18.82 3.73 5.77
N ILE A 436 -19.76 3.69 4.82
CA ILE A 436 -19.48 3.75 3.39
C ILE A 436 -19.63 5.18 2.88
N LEU A 437 -18.55 5.75 2.35
CA LEU A 437 -18.59 6.97 1.55
C LEU A 437 -18.49 6.61 0.07
N HIS A 438 -19.54 6.92 -0.69
CA HIS A 438 -19.51 6.69 -2.13
C HIS A 438 -18.67 7.77 -2.82
N SER A 439 -17.72 7.35 -3.65
CA SER A 439 -17.02 8.23 -4.58
C SER A 439 -16.78 7.53 -5.90
N GLU A 440 -17.00 8.23 -7.02
CA GLU A 440 -16.57 7.77 -8.33
C GLU A 440 -15.15 8.24 -8.67
N ASP A 441 -14.72 9.31 -8.01
CA ASP A 441 -13.42 9.98 -8.19
C ASP A 441 -12.33 9.33 -7.32
N LEU A 442 -12.05 8.06 -7.59
CA LEU A 442 -10.87 7.38 -7.07
C LEU A 442 -9.84 7.26 -8.20
N GLY A 443 -8.55 7.45 -7.88
CA GLY A 443 -7.47 7.29 -8.85
C GLY A 443 -7.50 5.92 -9.51
N LYS A 444 -6.96 5.80 -10.73
CA LYS A 444 -6.82 4.49 -11.38
C LYS A 444 -5.99 3.58 -10.47
N ASP A 445 -6.45 2.35 -10.29
CA ASP A 445 -5.90 1.32 -9.37
C ASP A 445 -6.18 1.55 -7.87
N VAL A 446 -6.95 2.59 -7.49
CA VAL A 446 -7.41 2.79 -6.12
C VAL A 446 -8.87 2.35 -6.00
N GLU A 447 -9.09 1.19 -5.38
CA GLU A 447 -10.45 0.66 -5.19
C GLU A 447 -11.16 1.26 -3.97
N PHE A 448 -10.39 1.60 -2.93
CA PHE A 448 -10.89 2.18 -1.70
C PHE A 448 -9.82 2.99 -0.96
N GLU A 449 -10.25 3.87 -0.06
CA GLU A 449 -9.39 4.55 0.90
C GLU A 449 -10.04 4.59 2.29
N VAL A 450 -9.23 4.48 3.35
CA VAL A 450 -9.71 4.60 4.73
C VAL A 450 -9.52 6.04 5.18
N VAL A 451 -10.61 6.69 5.55
CA VAL A 451 -10.59 8.08 6.02
C VAL A 451 -9.95 8.14 7.40
N GLY A 452 -8.95 9.01 7.57
CA GLY A 452 -8.20 9.17 8.82
C GLY A 452 -6.95 8.30 8.96
N ASP A 453 -6.68 7.42 7.99
CA ASP A 453 -5.52 6.52 8.00
C ASP A 453 -4.26 7.16 7.39
N ALA A 454 -4.45 8.25 6.63
CA ALA A 454 -3.35 9.13 6.29
C ALA A 454 -2.87 9.82 7.58
N PRO A 455 -1.55 9.91 7.85
CA PRO A 455 -1.10 10.99 8.70
C PRO A 455 -1.65 12.24 8.05
N GLU A 456 -2.52 12.97 8.74
CA GLU A 456 -2.79 14.34 8.36
C GLU A 456 -1.40 14.96 8.18
N LYS A 457 -1.01 15.26 6.94
CA LYS A 457 -0.14 16.42 6.74
C LYS A 457 -0.94 17.51 7.43
N VAL A 458 -0.49 17.86 8.63
CA VAL A 458 -1.16 18.81 9.50
C VAL A 458 -1.39 20.06 8.65
N GLY A 459 -2.63 20.21 8.21
CA GLY A 459 -3.24 21.47 7.89
C GLY A 459 -4.31 21.61 8.97
N PRO A 460 -4.30 22.67 9.77
CA PRO A 460 -5.15 22.75 10.95
C PRO A 460 -6.63 22.72 10.53
N LYS A 461 -7.36 21.71 11.01
CA LYS A 461 -8.81 21.78 11.13
C LYS A 461 -9.15 22.87 12.15
N GLN A 462 -9.99 23.80 11.74
CA GLN A 462 -10.61 24.79 12.59
C GLN A 462 -11.32 24.10 13.75
N ALA A 463 -10.93 24.44 14.98
CA ALA A 463 -11.69 24.12 16.17
C ALA A 463 -12.76 25.21 16.34
N GLU A 464 -14.03 24.81 16.34
CA GLU A 464 -15.13 25.64 16.82
C GLU A 464 -14.96 25.94 18.31
N ASP A 465 -15.29 27.17 18.67
CA ASP A 465 -15.09 27.81 19.96
C ASP A 465 -15.76 27.07 21.12
N ALA A 466 -14.95 26.65 22.09
CA ALA A 466 -15.39 26.41 23.47
C ALA A 466 -14.77 27.46 24.39
N ALA A 467 -15.62 28.37 24.85
CA ALA A 467 -15.32 29.47 25.76
C ALA A 467 -14.58 28.99 27.03
N LYS A 468 -13.40 29.58 27.30
CA LYS A 468 -12.73 29.48 28.60
C LYS A 468 -13.20 30.61 29.51
N SER A 469 -13.97 30.27 30.55
CA SER A 469 -13.99 31.04 31.80
C SER A 469 -12.83 30.58 32.68
N ILE A 470 -11.90 31.47 33.02
CA ILE A 470 -11.02 31.30 34.17
C ILE A 470 -11.36 32.38 35.18
N THR A 471 -11.85 31.89 36.31
CA THR A 471 -12.04 32.59 37.58
C THR A 471 -10.70 32.92 38.23
N ASN A 472 -10.55 34.14 38.75
CA ASN A 472 -9.90 34.40 40.04
C ASN A 472 -10.14 35.85 40.48
N GLY A 473 -10.64 36.04 41.70
CA GLY A 473 -10.62 37.33 42.39
C GLY A 473 -11.93 37.66 43.11
N SER A 474 -11.95 37.41 44.41
CA SER A 474 -13.01 37.77 45.34
C SER A 474 -12.95 39.26 45.72
N ASP A 475 -14.15 39.76 46.05
CA ASP A 475 -14.54 40.89 46.89
C ASP A 475 -14.54 42.36 46.43
N ASP A 476 -15.78 42.86 46.57
CA ASP A 476 -16.24 44.15 47.07
C ASP A 476 -16.13 45.42 46.23
N GLY A 477 -17.32 45.98 45.93
CA GLY A 477 -17.49 47.42 45.77
C GLY A 477 -18.50 47.84 44.71
N ALA A 478 -19.72 48.11 45.14
CA ALA A 478 -20.81 48.70 44.37
C ALA A 478 -20.44 50.04 43.70
N GLN A 479 -20.86 50.24 42.45
CA GLN A 479 -21.92 51.18 42.06
C GLN A 479 -21.99 51.36 40.52
N PRO A 480 -23.21 51.57 39.96
CA PRO A 480 -23.44 51.73 38.53
C PRO A 480 -23.55 53.21 38.15
N SER A 481 -23.32 53.56 36.88
CA SER A 481 -23.96 54.73 36.25
C SER A 481 -23.75 54.78 34.73
N THR A 482 -24.90 54.83 34.03
CA THR A 482 -25.25 55.75 32.92
C THR A 482 -24.43 55.68 31.61
N SER A 483 -24.96 55.85 30.40
CA SER A 483 -26.30 56.13 29.88
C SER A 483 -26.19 56.27 28.34
N THR A 484 -27.30 56.05 27.63
CA THR A 484 -27.75 56.72 26.36
C THR A 484 -26.88 56.61 25.09
N ALA A 485 -27.39 56.00 24.00
CA ALA A 485 -28.23 56.58 22.92
C ALA A 485 -27.38 57.45 21.93
N GLN A 486 -27.50 57.49 20.60
CA GLN A 486 -28.53 57.33 19.55
C GLN A 486 -27.80 56.92 18.23
N GLU A 487 -28.35 56.05 17.38
CA GLU A 487 -29.08 56.36 16.12
C GLU A 487 -28.46 57.43 15.19
N GLN A 488 -28.08 57.02 13.98
CA GLN A 488 -28.46 57.69 12.74
C GLN A 488 -28.26 56.78 11.50
N ASP A 489 -29.36 56.59 10.77
CA ASP A 489 -29.47 56.16 9.38
C ASP A 489 -28.60 57.03 8.44
N ASP A 490 -28.16 56.52 7.28
CA ASP A 490 -28.86 56.76 6.02
C ASP A 490 -28.14 56.22 4.75
N VAL A 491 -28.99 55.87 3.77
CA VAL A 491 -28.80 55.79 2.30
C VAL A 491 -28.36 54.47 1.64
N LEU A 492 -29.38 53.86 1.02
CA LEU A 492 -29.37 52.97 -0.14
C LEU A 492 -28.98 53.72 -1.42
N ILE A 493 -28.04 53.15 -2.20
CA ILE A 493 -27.93 53.41 -3.65
C ILE A 493 -28.07 52.07 -4.35
N VAL A 494 -29.10 51.99 -5.18
CA VAL A 494 -29.39 50.93 -6.13
C VAL A 494 -28.83 51.38 -7.47
N ASP A 495 -27.90 50.61 -8.04
CA ASP A 495 -27.69 50.59 -9.49
C ASP A 495 -27.73 49.12 -9.94
N SER A 496 -28.82 48.80 -10.63
CA SER A 496 -28.98 47.68 -11.53
C SER A 496 -28.07 47.86 -12.74
N ASP A 497 -27.46 46.78 -13.25
CA ASP A 497 -27.41 46.54 -14.70
C ASP A 497 -27.01 45.09 -15.06
N GLU A 498 -27.91 44.49 -15.83
CA GLU A 498 -27.69 43.59 -16.96
C GLU A 498 -27.15 42.15 -16.73
N GLU A 499 -28.11 41.22 -16.80
CA GLU A 499 -27.89 39.84 -17.24
C GLU A 499 -27.35 39.81 -18.68
N ASP A 500 -26.07 39.48 -18.84
CA ASP A 500 -25.53 39.04 -20.12
C ASP A 500 -25.34 37.53 -20.14
N SER A 501 -26.28 36.88 -20.82
CA SER A 501 -26.15 35.53 -21.34
C SER A 501 -25.05 35.47 -22.39
N SER A 502 -23.90 34.86 -22.08
CA SER A 502 -22.95 34.48 -23.13
C SER A 502 -22.29 33.12 -22.87
N ASN A 503 -22.71 32.15 -23.67
CA ASN A 503 -21.95 31.01 -24.20
C ASN A 503 -21.17 30.15 -23.20
N ASN A 504 -21.78 29.02 -22.83
CA ASN A 504 -21.07 27.76 -22.59
C ASN A 504 -20.32 27.36 -23.88
N ALA A 505 -19.15 27.94 -24.10
CA ALA A 505 -18.15 27.37 -24.99
C ALA A 505 -17.45 26.25 -24.21
N ASP A 506 -17.41 25.07 -24.82
CA ASP A 506 -16.74 23.87 -24.34
C ASP A 506 -15.22 24.13 -24.27
N VAL A 507 -14.76 24.68 -23.14
CA VAL A 507 -13.35 24.96 -22.89
C VAL A 507 -12.65 23.63 -22.65
N SER A 508 -11.77 23.23 -23.57
CA SER A 508 -11.05 21.96 -23.52
C SER A 508 -10.31 21.79 -22.18
N GLU A 509 -10.20 20.54 -21.71
CA GLU A 509 -9.52 20.22 -20.45
C GLU A 509 -8.07 20.75 -20.41
N GLU A 510 -7.42 20.87 -21.57
CA GLU A 510 -6.08 21.48 -21.69
C GLU A 510 -6.05 22.96 -21.31
N GLU A 511 -7.06 23.77 -21.68
CA GLU A 511 -7.13 25.18 -21.31
C GLU A 511 -7.44 25.36 -19.82
N ARG A 512 -8.28 24.49 -19.24
CA ARG A 512 -8.53 24.46 -17.78
C ARG A 512 -7.29 24.01 -16.99
N SER A 513 -6.50 23.08 -17.53
CA SER A 513 -5.22 22.64 -16.92
C SER A 513 -4.17 23.76 -16.96
N ARG A 514 -4.09 24.51 -18.06
CA ARG A 514 -3.20 25.69 -18.18
C ARG A 514 -3.59 26.79 -17.18
N LYS A 515 -4.88 27.09 -17.04
CA LYS A 515 -5.37 28.06 -16.04
C LYS A 515 -5.08 27.60 -14.60
N ARG A 516 -5.40 26.35 -14.23
CA ARG A 516 -5.11 25.81 -12.89
C ARG A 516 -3.62 25.82 -12.54
N LYS A 517 -2.72 25.50 -13.47
CA LYS A 517 -1.26 25.56 -13.24
C LYS A 517 -0.71 26.99 -13.11
N LEU A 518 -1.37 27.97 -13.71
CA LEU A 518 -1.03 29.38 -13.54
C LEU A 518 -1.53 29.89 -12.18
N ASP A 519 -2.75 29.49 -11.80
CA ASP A 519 -3.36 29.77 -10.50
C ASP A 519 -2.54 29.19 -9.33
N GLU A 520 -1.99 27.97 -9.48
CA GLU A 520 -1.05 27.38 -8.51
C GLU A 520 0.17 28.27 -8.23
N LYS A 521 0.71 28.95 -9.26
CA LYS A 521 1.87 29.84 -9.09
C LYS A 521 1.48 31.13 -8.36
N GLU A 522 0.30 31.65 -8.63
CA GLU A 522 -0.23 32.84 -7.95
C GLU A 522 -0.59 32.55 -6.49
N ASN A 523 -1.20 31.40 -6.21
CA ASN A 523 -1.44 30.93 -4.84
C ASN A 523 -0.15 30.74 -4.05
N LEU A 524 0.90 30.22 -4.68
CA LEU A 524 2.20 30.05 -4.04
C LEU A 524 2.88 31.41 -3.76
N SER A 525 2.67 32.38 -4.65
CA SER A 525 3.13 33.76 -4.47
C SER A 525 2.37 34.46 -3.33
N ALA A 526 1.05 34.29 -3.26
CA ALA A 526 0.23 34.84 -2.18
C ALA A 526 0.58 34.23 -0.82
N LYS A 527 0.82 32.91 -0.76
CA LYS A 527 1.27 32.23 0.45
C LYS A 527 2.63 32.76 0.92
N ARG A 528 3.60 32.90 0.01
CA ARG A 528 4.92 33.47 0.33
C ARG A 528 4.82 34.92 0.81
N SER A 529 3.94 35.73 0.22
CA SER A 529 3.69 37.10 0.68
C SER A 529 3.18 37.14 2.12
N ARG A 530 2.32 36.20 2.53
CA ARG A 530 1.82 36.08 3.92
C ARG A 530 2.90 35.57 4.88
N ILE A 531 3.75 34.65 4.43
CA ILE A 531 4.92 34.18 5.18
C ILE A 531 5.88 35.36 5.46
N GLU A 532 6.20 36.16 4.45
CA GLU A 532 7.05 37.35 4.59
C GLU A 532 6.44 38.41 5.52
N GLN A 533 5.10 38.48 5.57
CA GLN A 533 4.35 39.35 6.47
C GLN A 533 4.15 38.76 7.88
N LYS A 534 4.64 37.54 8.16
CA LYS A 534 4.46 36.80 9.43
C LYS A 534 3.00 36.51 9.79
N GLU A 535 2.14 36.38 8.78
CA GLU A 535 0.71 36.09 8.94
C GLU A 535 0.36 34.64 8.59
N GLU A 536 1.34 33.83 8.20
CA GLU A 536 1.17 32.40 7.93
C GLU A 536 1.41 31.57 9.20
N LEU A 537 0.46 30.69 9.52
CA LEU A 537 0.49 29.89 10.74
C LEU A 537 1.47 28.71 10.66
N ASP A 538 1.62 28.11 9.47
CA ASP A 538 2.47 26.94 9.25
C ASP A 538 3.61 27.28 8.27
N ASP A 539 4.79 27.57 8.82
CA ASP A 539 6.03 27.76 8.06
C ASP A 539 7.17 26.90 8.63
N VAL A 540 7.67 25.98 7.83
CA VAL A 540 8.78 25.07 8.19
C VAL A 540 9.83 25.13 7.09
N ILE A 541 10.99 25.66 7.43
CA ILE A 541 12.13 25.80 6.51
C ILE A 541 13.15 24.71 6.86
N ALA A 542 13.38 23.79 5.93
CA ALA A 542 14.49 22.85 6.02
C ALA A 542 15.80 23.62 5.77
N LEU A 543 16.70 23.59 6.75
CA LEU A 543 18.00 24.26 6.66
C LEU A 543 19.10 23.32 6.16
N ASP A 544 18.94 22.01 6.32
CA ASP A 544 19.75 20.93 5.76
C ASP A 544 19.00 19.59 5.83
#